data_AF-A0A0R2P8G0-F1
#
_entry.id   AF-A0A0R2P8G0-F1
#
_cell.length_a   1.000
_cell.length_b   1.000
_cell.length_c   1.000
_cell.angle_alpha   90.00
_cell.angle_beta   90.00
_cell.angle_gamma   90.00
#
_symmetry.space_group_name_H-M   'P 1'
#
loop_
_entity.id
_entity.type
_entity.pdbx_description
1 polymer ?
#
loop_
_entity_poly.entity_id
_entity_poly.type
_entity_poly.pdbx_seq_one_letter_code
_entity_poly.pdbx_strand_id
1 'polypeptide(L)'
;MAVFLANSGGAWDNAKKFVEDGNYGGKGSDAHAATIIGDTVGDPFKDTAGPAINPLIKVMNLVGLLITPAIVTFALDGNERTSQIIAAIATAIIIAALIRSRRSSTMIG
;
A
#
# COMPACT_ATOMS: atom_id res chain seq x y z
N MET A 1 1.59 5.06 3.17
CA MET A 1 2.99 4.71 3.46
C MET A 1 3.80 4.40 2.19
N ALA A 2 3.38 3.48 1.31
CA ALA A 2 4.13 3.15 0.08
C ALA A 2 4.55 4.39 -0.75
N VAL A 3 3.59 5.27 -1.03
CA VAL A 3 3.83 6.53 -1.78
C VAL A 3 4.78 7.47 -1.02
N PHE A 4 4.65 7.56 0.30
CA PHE A 4 5.54 8.38 1.12
C PHE A 4 6.98 7.88 1.05
N LEU A 5 7.21 6.58 1.22
CA LEU A 5 8.56 6.00 1.20
C LEU A 5 9.22 6.15 -0.18
N ALA A 6 8.47 5.89 -1.25
CA ALA A 6 8.95 6.06 -2.62
C ALA A 6 9.33 7.52 -2.93
N ASN A 7 8.45 8.46 -2.59
CA ASN A 7 8.69 9.88 -2.85
C ASN A 7 9.81 10.47 -1.99
N SER A 8 9.90 10.07 -0.72
CA SER A 8 10.94 10.56 0.20
C SER A 8 12.33 10.09 -0.23
N GLY A 9 12.48 8.79 -0.52
CA GLY A 9 13.76 8.25 -0.98
C GLY A 9 14.16 8.80 -2.36
N GLY A 10 13.21 8.95 -3.29
CA GLY A 10 13.46 9.59 -4.59
C GLY A 10 13.84 11.07 -4.47
N ALA A 11 13.24 11.81 -3.52
CA ALA A 11 13.60 13.20 -3.27
C ALA A 11 15.04 13.33 -2.73
N TRP A 12 15.47 12.46 -1.82
CA TRP A 12 16.85 12.46 -1.31
C TRP A 12 17.89 12.09 -2.37
N ASP A 13 17.61 11.10 -3.24
CA ASP A 13 18.50 10.78 -4.38
C ASP A 13 18.63 11.95 -5.36
N ASN A 14 17.50 12.60 -5.68
CA ASN A 14 17.49 13.75 -6.58
C ASN A 14 18.20 14.96 -5.95
N ALA A 15 18.07 15.17 -4.64
CA ALA A 15 18.79 16.23 -3.94
C ALA A 15 20.30 15.99 -3.97
N LYS A 16 20.76 14.74 -3.79
CA LYS A 16 22.17 14.35 -3.95
C LYS A 16 22.67 14.65 -5.36
N LYS A 17 21.96 14.18 -6.40
CA LYS A 17 22.31 14.44 -7.80
C LYS A 17 22.38 15.95 -8.12
N PHE A 18 21.45 16.73 -7.60
CA PHE A 18 21.44 18.18 -7.78
C PHE A 18 22.70 18.85 -7.21
N VAL A 19 23.19 18.40 -6.05
CA VAL A 19 24.46 18.88 -5.48
C VAL A 19 25.67 18.33 -6.27
N GLU A 20 25.61 17.08 -6.72
CA GLU A 20 26.65 16.49 -7.58
C GLU A 20 26.85 17.25 -8.90
N ASP A 21 25.81 17.87 -9.44
CA ASP A 21 25.83 18.71 -10.65
C ASP A 21 26.51 20.09 -10.44
N GLY A 22 27.02 20.36 -9.24
CA GLY A 22 27.79 21.57 -8.92
C GLY A 22 27.02 22.61 -8.10
N ASN A 23 25.75 22.38 -7.80
CA ASN A 23 25.01 23.25 -6.90
C ASN A 23 25.51 23.08 -5.45
N TYR A 24 25.49 24.16 -4.67
CA TYR A 24 25.88 24.15 -3.25
C TYR A 24 27.29 23.58 -2.98
N GLY A 25 28.25 23.85 -3.86
CA GLY A 25 29.66 23.50 -3.68
C GLY A 25 30.10 22.20 -4.35
N GLY A 26 29.18 21.47 -4.99
CA GLY A 26 29.55 20.32 -5.83
C GLY A 26 30.04 19.10 -5.04
N LYS A 27 30.60 18.13 -5.76
CA LYS A 27 31.15 16.90 -5.18
C LYS A 27 32.28 17.21 -4.20
N GLY A 28 32.22 16.57 -3.03
CA GLY A 28 33.21 16.72 -1.96
C GLY A 28 32.96 17.88 -1.00
N SER A 29 31.90 18.67 -1.22
CA SER A 29 31.45 19.69 -0.26
C SER A 29 30.73 19.09 0.94
N ASP A 30 30.58 19.87 2.02
CA ASP A 30 29.80 19.47 3.19
C ASP A 30 28.33 19.21 2.83
N ALA A 31 27.78 19.97 1.87
CA ALA A 31 26.43 19.73 1.35
C ALA A 31 26.33 18.38 0.65
N HIS A 32 27.34 18.00 -0.14
CA HIS A 32 27.40 16.69 -0.78
C HIS A 32 27.42 15.56 0.26
N ALA A 33 28.26 15.68 1.29
CA ALA A 33 28.32 14.70 2.38
C ALA A 33 26.96 14.54 3.09
N ALA A 34 26.26 15.65 3.37
CA ALA A 34 24.93 15.61 3.98
C ALA A 34 23.89 14.93 3.07
N THR A 35 23.89 15.22 1.77
CA THR A 35 22.96 14.59 0.82
C THR A 35 23.23 13.10 0.59
N ILE A 36 24.49 12.65 0.68
CA ILE A 36 24.83 11.21 0.65
C ILE A 36 24.18 10.48 1.83
N ILE A 37 24.23 11.06 3.04
CA ILE A 37 23.57 10.46 4.21
C ILE A 37 22.06 10.39 3.98
N GLY A 38 21.45 11.45 3.44
CA GLY A 38 20.02 11.47 3.09
C GLY A 38 19.63 10.36 2.11
N ASP A 39 20.40 10.17 1.04
CA ASP A 39 20.15 9.11 0.05
C ASP A 39 20.38 7.71 0.63
N THR A 40 21.39 7.54 1.49
CA THR A 40 21.65 6.26 2.18
C THR A 40 20.47 5.85 3.07
N VAL A 41 19.82 6.82 3.73
CA VAL A 41 18.59 6.58 4.50
C VAL A 41 17.39 6.34 3.57
N GLY A 42 17.38 6.98 2.40
CA GLY A 42 16.33 6.88 1.39
C GLY A 42 16.34 5.60 0.55
N ASP A 43 17.48 4.95 0.37
CA ASP A 43 17.65 3.73 -0.45
C ASP A 43 16.74 2.58 0.02
N PRO A 44 16.70 2.22 1.33
CA PRO A 44 15.74 1.22 1.82
C PRO A 44 14.28 1.62 1.58
N PHE A 45 13.98 2.92 1.52
CA PHE A 45 12.61 3.40 1.38
C PHE A 45 12.13 3.35 -0.07
N LYS A 46 12.95 3.78 -1.03
CA LYS A 46 12.58 3.81 -2.46
C LYS A 46 12.75 2.46 -3.16
N ASP A 47 13.75 1.65 -2.78
CA ASP A 47 14.09 0.44 -3.53
C ASP A 47 13.59 -0.84 -2.86
N THR A 48 13.32 -0.82 -1.55
CA THR A 48 12.89 -2.01 -0.81
C THR A 48 11.47 -1.84 -0.25
N ALA A 49 11.28 -0.97 0.73
CA ALA A 49 10.04 -0.90 1.51
C ALA A 49 8.86 -0.32 0.72
N GLY A 50 9.09 0.76 -0.05
CA GLY A 50 8.06 1.39 -0.89
C GLY A 50 7.47 0.42 -1.91
N PRO A 51 8.29 -0.19 -2.79
CA PRO A 51 7.82 -1.17 -3.76
C PRO A 51 7.21 -2.43 -3.13
N ALA A 52 7.74 -2.92 -2.00
CA ALA A 52 7.28 -4.16 -1.36
C ALA A 52 5.86 -4.10 -0.78
N ILE A 53 5.33 -2.91 -0.46
CA ILE A 53 3.98 -2.78 0.12
C ILE A 53 2.89 -3.17 -0.89
N ASN A 54 3.07 -2.90 -2.19
CA ASN A 54 2.06 -3.22 -3.19
C ASN A 54 1.83 -4.75 -3.35
N PRO A 55 2.88 -5.57 -3.51
CA PRO A 55 2.78 -7.03 -3.45
C PRO A 55 2.25 -7.54 -2.11
N LEU A 56 2.69 -6.96 -0.99
CA LEU A 56 2.25 -7.36 0.36
C LEU A 56 0.73 -7.30 0.49
N ILE A 57 0.12 -6.17 0.10
CA ILE A 57 -1.34 -5.99 0.15
C ILE A 57 -2.04 -7.02 -0.74
N LYS A 58 -1.50 -7.27 -1.94
CA LYS A 58 -2.09 -8.24 -2.88
C LYS A 58 -2.04 -9.66 -2.33
N VAL A 59 -0.92 -10.08 -1.76
CA VAL A 59 -0.76 -11.42 -1.15
C VAL A 59 -1.63 -11.55 0.09
N MET A 60 -1.67 -10.55 0.96
CA MET A 60 -2.48 -10.59 2.18
C MET A 60 -3.98 -10.73 1.86
N ASN A 61 -4.48 -9.96 0.88
CA ASN A 61 -5.87 -10.08 0.44
C ASN A 61 -6.16 -11.45 -0.18
N LEU A 62 -5.26 -11.98 -1.00
CA LEU A 62 -5.40 -13.30 -1.60
C LEU A 62 -5.47 -14.40 -0.53
N VAL A 63 -4.53 -14.40 0.42
CA VAL A 63 -4.50 -15.37 1.53
C VAL A 63 -5.79 -15.27 2.36
N GLY A 64 -6.25 -14.05 2.67
CA GLY A 64 -7.50 -13.84 3.38
C GLY A 64 -8.70 -14.44 2.66
N LEU A 65 -8.82 -14.22 1.34
CA LEU A 65 -9.91 -14.78 0.54
C LEU A 65 -9.87 -16.31 0.47
N LEU A 66 -8.68 -16.92 0.41
CA LEU A 66 -8.55 -18.38 0.39
C LEU A 66 -8.89 -19.04 1.72
N ILE A 67 -8.55 -18.40 2.85
CA ILE A 67 -8.76 -18.97 4.20
C ILE A 67 -10.18 -18.71 4.72
N THR A 68 -10.86 -17.66 4.24
CA THR A 68 -12.20 -17.26 4.71
C THR A 68 -13.22 -18.42 4.72
N PRO A 69 -13.38 -19.24 3.66
CA PRO A 69 -14.35 -20.33 3.66
C PRO A 69 -14.06 -21.38 4.74
N ALA A 70 -12.78 -21.70 4.99
CA ALA A 70 -12.40 -22.65 6.02
C ALA A 70 -12.77 -22.14 7.42
N ILE A 71 -12.49 -20.87 7.72
CA ILE A 71 -12.86 -20.26 9.01
C ILE A 71 -14.37 -20.30 9.23
N VAL A 72 -15.16 -19.96 8.19
CA VAL A 72 -16.63 -19.96 8.28
C VAL A 72 -17.17 -21.37 8.57
N THR A 73 -16.64 -22.38 7.90
CA THR A 73 -17.04 -23.78 8.13
C THR A 73 -16.71 -24.24 9.55
N PHE A 74 -15.51 -23.96 10.06
CA PHE A 74 -15.13 -24.36 11.42
C PHE A 74 -15.86 -23.58 12.53
N ALA A 75 -16.18 -22.31 12.31
CA ALA A 75 -16.78 -21.45 13.33
C ALA A 75 -18.31 -21.60 13.45
N LEU A 76 -19.00 -22.03 12.39
CA LEU A 76 -20.47 -22.12 12.33
C LEU A 76 -20.99 -23.56 12.23
N ASP A 77 -20.16 -24.55 12.58
CA ASP A 77 -20.50 -25.96 12.40
C ASP A 77 -21.75 -26.33 13.22
N GLY A 78 -22.78 -26.86 12.53
CA GLY A 78 -24.04 -27.31 13.13
C GLY A 78 -25.24 -26.34 13.10
N ASN A 79 -25.12 -25.11 12.59
CA ASN A 79 -26.26 -24.17 12.51
C ASN A 79 -26.48 -23.59 11.10
N GLU A 80 -26.99 -24.43 10.19
CA GLU A 80 -27.26 -24.08 8.79
C GLU A 80 -28.12 -22.83 8.63
N ARG A 81 -29.12 -22.64 9.49
CA ARG A 81 -30.06 -21.51 9.39
C ARG A 81 -29.37 -20.18 9.74
N THR A 82 -28.52 -20.16 10.76
CA THR A 82 -27.72 -18.97 11.10
C THR A 82 -26.67 -18.68 10.03
N SER A 83 -26.01 -19.70 9.47
CA SER A 83 -25.06 -19.54 8.37
C SER A 83 -25.72 -18.93 7.11
N GLN A 84 -26.89 -19.43 6.72
CA GLN A 84 -27.67 -18.90 5.58
C GLN A 84 -28.11 -17.44 5.79
N ILE A 85 -28.55 -17.09 7.00
CA ILE A 85 -28.95 -15.70 7.33
C ILE A 85 -27.73 -14.77 7.25
N ILE A 86 -26.58 -15.17 7.81
CA ILE A 86 -25.34 -14.38 7.75
C ILE A 86 -24.90 -14.20 6.28
N ALA A 87 -24.93 -15.25 5.47
CA ALA A 87 -24.56 -15.19 4.05
C ALA A 87 -25.50 -14.27 3.24
N ALA A 88 -26.82 -14.33 3.49
CA ALA A 88 -27.79 -13.47 2.83
C ALA A 88 -27.58 -11.98 3.19
N ILE A 89 -27.35 -11.68 4.47
CA ILE A 89 -27.08 -10.31 4.94
C ILE A 89 -25.75 -9.81 4.36
N ALA A 90 -24.68 -10.61 4.40
CA ALA A 90 -23.39 -10.23 3.83
C ALA A 90 -23.50 -9.93 2.33
N THR A 91 -24.25 -10.76 1.59
CA THR A 91 -24.50 -10.54 0.15
C THR A 91 -25.26 -9.25 -0.09
N ALA A 92 -26.32 -8.97 0.69
CA ALA A 92 -27.08 -7.72 0.57
C ALA A 92 -26.22 -6.48 0.87
N ILE A 93 -25.36 -6.54 1.89
CA ILE A 93 -24.42 -5.46 2.22
C ILE A 93 -23.43 -5.24 1.08
N ILE A 94 -22.85 -6.31 0.52
CA ILE A 94 -21.91 -6.21 -0.62
C ILE A 94 -22.61 -5.58 -1.83
N ILE A 95 -23.82 -6.02 -2.17
CA ILE A 95 -24.60 -5.44 -3.28
C ILE A 95 -24.86 -3.95 -3.04
N ALA A 96 -25.31 -3.58 -1.84
CA ALA A 96 -25.56 -2.18 -1.48
C ALA A 96 -24.28 -1.33 -1.56
N ALA A 97 -23.15 -1.85 -1.07
CA ALA A 97 -21.85 -1.20 -1.15
C ALA A 97 -21.38 -1.02 -2.60
N LEU A 98 -21.55 -2.03 -3.45
CA LEU A 98 -21.23 -1.96 -4.88
C LEU A 98 -22.09 -0.91 -5.60
N ILE A 99 -23.39 -0.86 -5.34
CA ILE A 99 -24.28 0.15 -5.90
C ILE A 99 -23.86 1.56 -5.45
N ARG A 100 -23.56 1.75 -4.17
CA ARG A 100 -23.10 3.04 -3.63
C ARG A 100 -21.77 3.47 -4.23
N SER A 101 -20.81 2.55 -4.36
CA SER A 101 -19.51 2.80 -4.98
C SER A 101 -19.67 3.23 -6.43
N ARG A 102 -20.50 2.52 -7.21
CA ARG A 102 -20.76 2.88 -8.61
C ARG A 102 -21.40 4.26 -8.74
N ARG A 103 -22.34 4.61 -7.86
CA ARG A 103 -22.96 5.95 -7.83
C ARG A 103 -21.95 7.06 -7.52
N SER A 104 -20.95 6.78 -6.67
CA SER A 104 -19.89 7.74 -6.36
C SER A 104 -18.94 7.99 -7.54
N SER A 105 -18.78 7.03 -8.46
CA SER A 105 -17.94 7.17 -9.66
C SER A 105 -18.61 7.97 -10.78
N THR A 106 -19.96 8.02 -10.82
CA THR A 106 -20.72 8.72 -11.87
C THR A 106 -20.91 10.22 -11.57
N MET A 107 -20.58 10.69 -10.36
CA MET A 107 -20.71 12.10 -9.96
C MET A 107 -19.44 12.95 -10.17
N ILE A 108 -18.41 12.39 -10.81
CA ILE A 108 -17.24 13.16 -11.27
C ILE A 108 -17.44 13.42 -12.76
N GLY A 109 -18.28 14.40 -13.06
CA GLY A 109 -18.47 15.01 -14.38
C GLY A 109 -18.47 16.52 -14.21
#